data_AF-A0A8C0G5B8-F1
#
_entry.id   AF-A0A8C0G5B8-F1
#
_cell.length_a   1.000
_cell.length_b   1.000
_cell.length_c   1.000
_cell.angle_alpha   90.00
_cell.angle_beta   90.00
_cell.angle_gamma   90.00
#
_symmetry.space_group_name_H-M   'P 1'
#
loop_
_entity.id
_entity.type
_entity.pdbx_description
1 polymer ?
#
loop_
_entity_poly.entity_id
_entity_poly.type
_entity_poly.pdbx_seq_one_letter_code
_entity_poly.pdbx_strand_id
1 'polypeptide(L)'
;MSELQKLQQDEIPSARQVLRENYSKLHKVADYCEDNYMQATDKRKALEETMAYSAQSLASVAYQISNLASNVLQLLDLHASELHQVEASVCCIAQVGEKCRETMGVVHPGYVYTAVSGGITACIDIPKLVSI
;
A
#
# COMPACT_ATOMS: atom_id res chain seq x y z
N MET A 1 13.73 -3.53 4.28
CA MET A 1 12.72 -2.63 3.70
C MET A 1 11.37 -3.34 3.80
N SER A 2 10.28 -2.61 4.08
CA SER A 2 8.95 -3.21 4.03
C SER A 2 8.57 -3.54 2.58
N GLU A 3 7.65 -4.49 2.40
CA GLU A 3 7.13 -4.85 1.08
C GLU A 3 6.49 -3.64 0.37
N LEU A 4 5.77 -2.82 1.13
CA LEU A 4 5.21 -1.54 0.68
C LEU A 4 6.28 -0.57 0.16
N GLN A 5 7.39 -0.41 0.90
CA GLN A 5 8.51 0.44 0.47
C GLN A 5 9.17 -0.10 -0.81
N LYS A 6 9.33 -1.42 -0.92
CA LYS A 6 9.91 -2.06 -2.10
C LYS A 6 9.06 -1.80 -3.35
N LEU A 7 7.74 -1.98 -3.24
CA LEU A 7 6.80 -1.72 -4.33
C LEU A 7 6.84 -0.25 -4.78
N GLN A 8 6.82 0.69 -3.82
CA GLN A 8 6.78 2.12 -4.11
C GLN A 8 8.10 2.68 -4.67
N GLN A 9 9.24 2.25 -4.13
CA GLN A 9 10.54 2.86 -4.42
C GLN A 9 11.29 2.15 -5.56
N ASP A 10 10.98 0.88 -5.82
CA ASP A 10 11.68 0.08 -6.80
C ASP A 10 10.74 -0.56 -7.82
N GLU A 11 9.88 -1.52 -7.43
CA GLU A 11 9.22 -2.40 -8.40
C GLU A 11 8.25 -1.68 -9.34
N ILE A 12 7.44 -0.74 -8.82
CA ILE A 12 6.53 0.06 -9.66
C ILE A 12 7.30 1.06 -10.53
N PRO A 13 8.25 1.87 -10.00
CA PRO A 13 9.10 2.73 -10.83
C PRO A 13 9.85 1.97 -11.93
N SER A 14 10.44 0.82 -11.59
CA SER A 14 11.19 -0.05 -12.50
C SER A 14 10.29 -0.64 -13.58
N ALA A 15 9.13 -1.21 -13.21
CA ALA A 15 8.16 -1.74 -14.20
C ALA A 15 7.65 -0.64 -15.15
N ARG A 16 7.41 0.57 -14.64
CA ARG A 16 7.03 1.73 -15.46
C ARG A 16 8.17 2.16 -16.40
N GLN A 17 9.41 2.11 -15.94
CA GLN A 17 10.58 2.42 -16.76
C GLN A 17 10.72 1.41 -17.91
N VAL A 18 10.53 0.11 -17.64
CA VAL A 18 10.52 -0.94 -18.67
C VAL A 18 9.48 -0.66 -19.75
N LEU A 19 8.26 -0.24 -19.37
CA LEU A 19 7.21 0.15 -20.33
C LEU A 19 7.63 1.34 -21.21
N ARG A 20 8.29 2.36 -20.64
CA ARG A 20 8.78 3.53 -21.40
C ARG A 20 9.88 3.14 -22.38
N GLU A 21 10.79 2.28 -21.96
CA GLU A 21 11.84 1.75 -22.82
C GLU A 21 11.26 0.89 -23.94
N ASN A 22 10.26 0.07 -23.62
CA ASN A 22 9.59 -0.75 -24.62
C ASN A 22 8.89 0.10 -25.68
N TYR A 23 8.21 1.17 -25.29
CA TYR A 23 7.63 2.13 -26.24
C TYR A 23 8.66 2.67 -27.25
N SER A 24 9.86 3.03 -26.75
CA SER A 24 10.96 3.51 -27.61
C SER A 24 11.53 2.40 -28.51
N LYS A 25 11.56 1.14 -28.01
CA LYS A 25 11.98 -0.02 -28.80
C LYS A 25 10.98 -0.33 -29.91
N LEU A 26 9.67 -0.20 -29.65
CA LEU A 26 8.62 -0.46 -30.64
C LEU A 26 8.69 0.48 -31.84
N HIS A 27 9.06 1.75 -31.63
CA HIS A 27 9.31 2.66 -32.75
C HIS A 27 10.43 2.15 -33.66
N LYS A 28 11.56 1.75 -33.06
CA LYS A 28 12.68 1.18 -33.83
C LYS A 28 12.32 -0.13 -34.55
N VAL A 29 11.48 -0.96 -33.94
CA VAL A 29 10.97 -2.18 -34.57
C VAL A 29 10.08 -1.83 -35.76
N ALA A 30 9.23 -0.82 -35.64
CA ALA A 30 8.40 -0.35 -36.75
C ALA A 30 9.25 0.18 -37.91
N ASP A 31 10.21 1.06 -37.62
CA ASP A 31 11.15 1.61 -38.61
C ASP A 31 11.91 0.46 -39.32
N TYR A 32 12.42 -0.50 -38.56
CA TYR A 32 13.09 -1.68 -39.12
C TYR A 32 12.17 -2.52 -40.01
N CYS A 33 10.93 -2.77 -39.59
CA CYS A 33 9.99 -3.57 -40.37
C CYS A 33 9.65 -2.90 -41.71
N GLU A 34 9.51 -1.56 -41.70
CA GLU A 34 9.30 -0.77 -42.93
C GLU A 34 10.52 -0.84 -43.85
N ASP A 35 11.70 -0.53 -43.33
CA ASP A 35 12.95 -0.54 -44.11
C ASP A 35 13.26 -1.93 -44.66
N ASN A 36 13.12 -2.98 -43.84
CA ASN A 36 13.32 -4.37 -44.25
C ASN A 36 12.34 -4.74 -45.36
N TYR A 37 11.06 -4.39 -45.22
CA TYR A 37 10.09 -4.65 -46.27
C TYR A 37 10.40 -3.90 -47.56
N MET A 38 10.87 -2.65 -47.50
CA MET A 38 11.19 -1.85 -48.69
C MET A 38 12.44 -2.37 -49.42
N GLN A 39 13.48 -2.74 -48.66
CA GLN A 39 14.78 -3.13 -49.21
C GLN A 39 14.85 -4.63 -49.58
N ALA A 40 14.02 -5.49 -48.99
CA ALA A 40 14.05 -6.92 -49.25
C ALA A 40 13.67 -7.27 -50.70
N THR A 41 14.45 -8.16 -51.31
CA THR A 41 14.12 -8.78 -52.60
C THR A 41 12.92 -9.73 -52.48
N ASP A 42 12.83 -10.46 -51.37
CA ASP A 42 11.70 -11.35 -51.05
C ASP A 42 10.75 -10.67 -50.05
N LYS A 43 9.67 -10.08 -50.58
CA LYS A 43 8.66 -9.38 -49.79
C LYS A 43 7.86 -10.32 -48.88
N ARG A 44 7.70 -11.59 -49.24
CA ARG A 44 6.94 -12.54 -48.43
C ARG A 44 7.69 -12.85 -47.15
N LYS A 45 8.99 -13.12 -47.27
CA LYS A 45 9.84 -13.35 -46.11
C LYS A 45 9.90 -12.13 -45.18
N ALA A 46 10.05 -10.92 -45.73
CA ALA A 46 10.05 -9.69 -44.93
C ALA A 46 8.71 -9.47 -44.21
N LEU A 47 7.59 -9.79 -44.85
CA LEU A 47 6.27 -9.72 -44.21
C LEU A 47 6.12 -10.73 -43.06
N GLU A 48 6.57 -11.97 -43.26
CA GLU A 48 6.56 -13.00 -42.21
C GLU A 48 7.38 -12.55 -40.99
N GLU A 49 8.52 -11.89 -41.22
CA GLU A 49 9.34 -11.30 -40.15
C GLU A 49 8.62 -10.15 -39.42
N THR A 50 7.97 -9.24 -40.15
CA THR A 50 7.13 -8.17 -39.56
C THR A 50 5.99 -8.74 -38.72
N MET A 51 5.33 -9.82 -39.17
CA MET A 51 4.29 -10.50 -38.40
C MET A 51 4.85 -11.10 -37.10
N ALA A 52 6.03 -11.71 -37.15
CA ALA A 52 6.70 -12.23 -35.96
C ALA A 52 7.03 -11.12 -34.96
N TYR A 53 7.62 -10.01 -35.41
CA TYR A 53 7.88 -8.85 -34.56
C TYR A 53 6.59 -8.23 -33.99
N SER A 54 5.51 -8.20 -34.76
CA SER A 54 4.21 -7.70 -34.30
C SER A 54 3.64 -8.57 -33.17
N ALA A 55 3.68 -9.89 -33.33
CA ALA A 55 3.24 -10.84 -32.30
C ALA A 55 4.09 -10.73 -31.03
N GLN A 56 5.42 -10.66 -31.18
CA GLN A 56 6.35 -10.49 -30.07
C GLN A 56 6.12 -9.16 -29.33
N SER A 57 5.93 -8.07 -30.08
CA SER A 57 5.66 -6.73 -29.54
C SER A 57 4.38 -6.72 -28.72
N LEU A 58 3.30 -7.30 -29.26
CA LEU A 58 2.02 -7.41 -28.57
C LEU A 58 2.15 -8.21 -27.26
N ALA A 59 2.79 -9.38 -27.31
CA ALA A 59 3.02 -10.21 -26.14
C ALA A 59 3.87 -9.49 -25.07
N SER A 60 4.91 -8.77 -25.50
CA SER A 60 5.82 -8.03 -24.62
C SER A 60 5.10 -6.90 -23.88
N VAL A 61 4.31 -6.10 -24.59
CA VAL A 61 3.53 -5.00 -24.00
C VAL A 61 2.47 -5.54 -23.04
N ALA A 62 1.73 -6.56 -23.44
CA ALA A 62 0.70 -7.18 -22.60
C ALA A 62 1.29 -7.69 -21.27
N TYR A 63 2.42 -8.38 -21.33
CA TYR A 63 3.12 -8.86 -20.14
C TYR A 63 3.56 -7.71 -19.23
N GLN A 64 4.16 -6.66 -19.78
CA GLN A 64 4.65 -5.53 -18.98
C GLN A 64 3.51 -4.75 -18.31
N ILE A 65 2.38 -4.57 -19.02
CA ILE A 65 1.17 -3.95 -18.44
C ILE A 65 0.64 -4.83 -17.31
N SER A 66 0.54 -6.14 -17.52
CA SER A 66 0.09 -7.08 -16.49
C SER A 66 0.98 -7.03 -15.24
N ASN A 67 2.30 -7.01 -15.43
CA ASN A 67 3.25 -6.90 -14.32
C ASN A 67 3.09 -5.60 -13.53
N LEU A 68 2.99 -4.46 -14.21
CA LEU A 68 2.77 -3.18 -13.55
C LEU A 68 1.42 -3.14 -12.81
N ALA A 69 0.36 -3.66 -13.43
CA ALA A 69 -0.96 -3.73 -12.81
C ALA A 69 -0.95 -4.59 -11.54
N SER A 70 -0.30 -5.75 -11.58
CA SER A 70 -0.12 -6.63 -10.41
C SER A 70 0.57 -5.89 -9.26
N ASN A 71 1.67 -5.18 -9.54
CA ASN A 71 2.40 -4.43 -8.51
C ASN A 71 1.55 -3.30 -7.91
N VAL A 72 0.75 -2.61 -8.73
CA VAL A 72 -0.14 -1.54 -8.25
C VAL A 72 -1.27 -2.10 -7.40
N LEU A 73 -1.89 -3.22 -7.79
CA LEU A 73 -2.94 -3.87 -7.00
C LEU A 73 -2.39 -4.33 -5.63
N GLN A 74 -1.23 -4.97 -5.62
CA GLN A 74 -0.57 -5.40 -4.38
C GLN A 74 -0.26 -4.22 -3.46
N LEU A 75 0.18 -3.09 -4.03
CA LEU A 75 0.39 -1.87 -3.25
C LEU A 75 -0.92 -1.38 -2.61
N LEU A 76 -2.04 -1.37 -3.35
CA LEU A 76 -3.34 -0.95 -2.83
C LEU A 76 -3.85 -1.87 -1.73
N ASP A 77 -3.68 -3.18 -1.86
CA ASP A 77 -4.06 -4.16 -0.83
C ASP A 77 -3.27 -3.96 0.47
N LEU A 78 -1.96 -3.67 0.37
CA LEU A 78 -1.13 -3.35 1.53
C LEU A 78 -1.59 -2.05 2.22
N HIS A 79 -1.88 -0.99 1.46
CA HIS A 79 -2.42 0.26 2.03
C HIS A 79 -3.77 0.05 2.71
N ALA A 80 -4.66 -0.76 2.13
CA ALA A 80 -5.94 -1.08 2.73
C ALA A 80 -5.78 -1.82 4.07
N SER A 81 -4.83 -2.76 4.14
CA SER A 81 -4.51 -3.48 5.38
C SER A 81 -3.93 -2.56 6.46
N GLU A 82 -2.98 -1.68 6.09
CA GLU A 82 -2.40 -0.71 7.02
C GLU A 82 -3.46 0.26 7.56
N LEU A 83 -4.35 0.76 6.70
CA LEU A 83 -5.46 1.64 7.11
C LEU A 83 -6.41 0.94 8.08
N HIS A 84 -6.76 -0.33 7.83
CA HIS A 84 -7.64 -1.07 8.73
C HIS A 84 -7.01 -1.30 10.12
N GLN A 85 -5.69 -1.52 10.18
CA GLN A 85 -4.98 -1.60 11.47
C GLN A 85 -4.98 -0.27 12.21
N VAL A 86 -4.80 0.84 11.49
CA VAL A 86 -4.89 2.19 12.06
C VAL A 86 -6.31 2.48 12.58
N GLU A 87 -7.33 2.13 11.80
CA GLU A 87 -8.73 2.25 12.20
C GLU A 87 -9.03 1.47 13.50
N ALA A 88 -8.62 0.21 13.58
CA ALA A 88 -8.79 -0.62 14.77
C ALA A 88 -8.07 -0.03 16.00
N SER A 89 -6.87 0.52 15.80
CA SER A 89 -6.10 1.19 16.86
C SER A 89 -6.81 2.45 17.38
N VAL A 90 -7.37 3.26 16.48
CA VAL A 90 -8.17 4.44 16.83
C VAL A 90 -9.44 4.03 17.59
N CYS A 91 -10.12 2.98 17.14
CA CYS A 91 -11.30 2.44 17.81
C CYS A 91 -10.97 1.98 19.25
N CYS A 92 -9.85 1.27 19.43
CA CYS A 92 -9.37 0.85 20.75
C CYS A 92 -9.07 2.06 21.66
N ILE A 93 -8.40 3.10 21.15
CA ILE A 93 -8.14 4.34 21.88
C ILE A 93 -9.44 5.03 22.28
N ALA A 94 -10.40 5.12 21.35
CA ALA A 94 -11.70 5.73 21.62
C ALA A 94 -12.44 5.00 22.74
N GLN A 95 -12.48 3.67 22.70
CA GLN A 95 -13.09 2.85 23.75
C GLN A 95 -12.40 3.02 25.11
N VAL A 96 -11.08 3.10 25.15
CA VAL A 96 -10.32 3.40 26.39
C VAL A 96 -10.63 4.83 26.88
N GLY A 97 -10.80 5.78 25.97
CA GLY A 97 -11.19 7.16 26.28
C GLY A 97 -12.59 7.27 26.87
N GLU A 98 -13.57 6.52 26.35
CA GLU A 98 -14.92 6.43 26.92
C GLU A 98 -14.89 5.80 28.32
N LYS A 99 -14.19 4.65 28.46
CA LYS A 99 -14.03 3.99 29.76
C LYS A 99 -13.36 4.88 30.82
N CYS A 100 -12.35 5.68 30.43
CA CYS A 100 -11.74 6.67 31.33
C CYS A 100 -12.66 7.85 31.66
N ARG A 101 -13.50 8.29 30.72
CA ARG A 101 -14.46 9.36 30.94
C ARG A 101 -15.52 8.95 31.94
N GLU A 102 -16.01 7.72 31.84
CA GLU A 102 -16.98 7.16 32.79
C GLU A 102 -16.38 7.12 34.20
N THR A 103 -15.18 6.57 34.39
CA THR A 103 -14.54 6.52 35.72
C THR A 103 -14.22 7.90 36.32
N MET A 104 -13.88 8.90 35.49
CA MET A 104 -13.74 10.30 35.94
C MET A 104 -15.10 10.98 36.22
N GLY A 105 -16.16 10.58 35.54
CA GLY A 105 -17.53 11.05 35.77
C GLY A 105 -18.16 10.49 37.05
N VAL A 106 -17.69 9.33 37.53
CA VAL A 106 -18.09 8.75 38.82
C VAL A 106 -17.20 9.22 40.00
N VAL A 107 -16.60 10.40 39.91
CA VAL A 107 -16.00 11.06 41.08
C VAL A 107 -17.15 11.65 41.91
N HIS A 108 -17.64 10.87 42.87
CA HIS A 108 -18.62 11.32 43.85
C HIS A 108 -18.12 12.58 44.58
N PRO A 109 -18.96 13.62 44.73
CA PRO A 109 -18.59 14.83 45.48
C PRO A 109 -18.42 14.46 46.96
N GLY A 110 -17.18 14.17 47.38
CA GLY A 110 -16.85 13.81 48.76
C GLY A 110 -15.63 12.91 48.96
N TYR A 111 -15.09 12.29 47.92
CA TYR A 111 -13.92 11.41 48.02
C TYR A 111 -12.70 12.03 47.33
N VAL A 112 -11.62 12.25 48.08
CA VAL A 112 -10.31 12.64 47.53
C VAL A 112 -9.55 11.37 47.17
N TYR A 113 -9.43 11.09 45.87
CA TYR A 113 -8.58 9.98 45.40
C TYR A 113 -7.13 10.47 45.31
N THR A 114 -6.24 9.96 46.15
CA THR A 114 -4.79 10.13 45.97
C THR A 114 -4.25 8.98 45.14
N ALA A 115 -3.82 9.26 43.90
CA ALA A 115 -3.13 8.29 43.06
C ALA A 115 -1.74 8.02 43.65
N VAL A 116 -1.52 6.85 44.24
CA VAL A 116 -0.18 6.35 44.57
C VAL A 116 0.25 5.41 43.45
N SER A 117 1.36 5.75 42.79
CA SER A 117 1.92 4.99 41.67
C SER A 117 2.29 3.58 42.14
N GLY A 118 1.45 2.59 41.81
CA GLY A 118 1.68 1.19 42.18
C GLY A 118 0.42 0.40 42.55
N GLY A 119 -0.55 0.31 41.64
CA GLY A 119 -1.45 -0.84 41.49
C GLY A 119 -2.43 -1.24 42.61
N ILE A 120 -2.44 -0.62 43.79
CA ILE A 120 -3.40 -0.96 44.87
C ILE A 120 -4.19 0.29 45.26
N THR A 121 -5.44 0.35 44.83
CA THR A 121 -6.41 1.37 45.26
C THR A 121 -7.00 0.92 46.59
N ALA A 122 -6.58 1.53 47.70
CA ALA A 122 -7.26 1.39 48.98
C ALA A 122 -8.30 2.51 49.13
N CYS A 123 -9.58 2.15 49.19
CA CYS A 123 -10.65 3.10 49.50
C CYS A 123 -10.70 3.31 51.02
N ILE A 124 -10.30 4.49 51.51
CA ILE A 124 -10.51 4.88 52.91
C ILE A 124 -11.84 5.64 52.98
N ASP A 125 -12.80 5.08 53.70
CA ASP A 125 -14.10 5.68 53.95
C ASP A 125 -13.97 6.82 54.99
N ILE A 126 -14.36 8.04 54.63
CA ILE A 126 -14.24 9.24 55.47
C ILE A 126 -15.25 9.38 56.63
N PRO A 127 -16.38 8.63 56.79
CA PRO A 127 -17.34 8.96 57.84
C PRO A 127 -16.89 8.58 59.27
N LYS A 128 -15.64 8.14 59.50
CA LYS A 128 -15.10 7.90 60.86
C LYS A 128 -14.12 8.96 61.38
N LEU A 129 -13.83 10.04 60.64
CA LEU A 129 -12.88 11.07 61.12
C LEU A 129 -13.51 12.32 61.76
N VAL A 130 -14.83 12.43 61.81
CA VAL A 130 -15.54 13.54 62.51
C VAL A 130 -16.36 12.96 63.67
N SER A 131 -15.67 12.39 64.64
CA SER A 131 -16.19 12.13 66.00
C SER A 131 -15.01 12.01 66.97
N ILE A 132 -14.22 13.09 67.07
CA ILE A 132 -13.42 13.47 68.24
C ILE A 132 -13.56 14.98 68.37
#